data_AF-A0A6P0YD49-F1
#
_entry.id   AF-A0A6P0YD49-F1
#
_cell.length_a   1.000
_cell.length_b   1.000
_cell.length_c   1.000
_cell.angle_alpha   90.00
_cell.angle_beta   90.00
_cell.angle_gamma   90.00
#
_symmetry.space_group_name_H-M   'P 1'
#
loop_
_entity.id
_entity.type
_entity.pdbx_description
1 polymer ?
#
loop_
_entity_poly.entity_id
_entity_poly.type
_entity_poly.pdbx_seq_one_letter_code
_entity_poly.pdbx_strand_id
1 'polypeptide(L)' 'MANKVTSSDTELIANTEGKTSCKHYYTDDWGGYERVLPPEVEHIIGKDQTQQLERTNRIVRQQIGRWHRTPE' A
#
# COMPACT_ATOMS: atom_id res chain seq x y z
N MET A 1 -6.83 -26.67 -2.08
CA MET A 1 -7.90 -26.02 -2.87
C MET A 1 -7.23 -24.94 -3.71
N ALA A 2 -7.19 -25.09 -5.03
CA ALA A 2 -6.49 -24.16 -5.92
C ALA A 2 -7.38 -22.94 -6.21
N ASN A 3 -6.93 -21.75 -5.82
CA ASN A 3 -7.66 -20.51 -6.05
C ASN A 3 -7.46 -20.06 -7.50
N LYS A 4 -8.56 -19.83 -8.22
CA LYS A 4 -8.54 -19.33 -9.61
C LYS A 4 -7.90 -17.95 -9.65
N VAL A 5 -6.81 -17.82 -10.40
CA VAL A 5 -6.25 -16.53 -10.82
C VAL A 5 -7.29 -15.82 -11.69
N THR A 6 -7.56 -14.55 -11.39
CA THR A 6 -8.52 -13.70 -12.11
C THR A 6 -7.84 -12.90 -13.21
N SER A 7 -8.56 -12.67 -14.31
CA SER A 7 -8.04 -12.07 -15.55
C SER A 7 -7.43 -10.66 -15.37
N SER A 8 -7.80 -9.93 -14.31
CA SER A 8 -7.32 -8.58 -14.02
C SER A 8 -5.89 -8.54 -13.49
N ASP A 9 -5.49 -9.55 -12.70
CA ASP A 9 -4.18 -9.53 -12.01
C ASP A 9 -3.06 -9.87 -12.99
N THR A 10 -3.32 -10.80 -13.90
CA THR A 10 -2.41 -11.15 -15.00
C THR A 10 -2.21 -9.98 -15.96
N GLU A 11 -3.25 -9.18 -16.19
CA GLU A 11 -3.20 -8.02 -17.09
C GLU A 11 -2.41 -6.85 -16.46
N LEU A 12 -2.51 -6.69 -15.14
CA LEU A 12 -1.69 -5.72 -14.40
C LEU A 12 -0.20 -6.05 -14.53
N ILE A 13 0.17 -7.31 -14.28
CA ILE A 13 1.56 -7.76 -14.40
C ILE A 13 2.07 -7.61 -15.81
N ALA A 14 1.33 -8.09 -16.83
CA ALA A 14 1.73 -7.95 -18.22
C ALA A 14 1.91 -6.47 -18.64
N ASN A 15 1.15 -5.56 -18.03
CA ASN A 15 1.29 -4.13 -18.31
C ASN A 15 2.47 -3.46 -17.61
N THR A 16 2.96 -3.99 -16.50
CA THR A 16 4.08 -3.43 -15.73
C THR A 16 5.41 -4.15 -15.93
N GLU A 17 5.37 -5.43 -16.32
CA GLU A 17 6.52 -6.28 -16.59
C GLU A 17 7.36 -5.69 -17.73
N GLY A 18 8.67 -5.53 -17.49
CA GLY A 18 9.63 -5.01 -18.47
C GLY A 18 9.57 -3.49 -18.73
N LYS A 19 8.54 -2.77 -18.25
CA LYS A 19 8.45 -1.30 -18.40
C LYS A 19 9.13 -0.53 -17.26
N THR A 20 9.31 -1.18 -16.12
CA THR A 20 10.02 -0.62 -14.97
C THR A 20 10.89 -1.71 -14.33
N SER A 21 12.05 -1.35 -13.79
CA SER A 21 12.87 -2.25 -12.98
C SER A 21 12.35 -2.37 -11.54
N CYS A 22 11.03 -2.20 -11.35
CA CYS A 22 10.42 -2.08 -10.04
C CYS A 22 10.41 -3.44 -9.34
N LYS A 23 11.15 -3.53 -8.22
CA LYS A 23 11.28 -4.75 -7.41
C LYS A 23 10.40 -4.75 -6.17
N HIS A 24 9.72 -3.64 -5.86
CA HIS A 24 8.95 -3.49 -4.63
C HIS A 24 7.51 -3.11 -4.98
N TYR A 25 6.55 -3.88 -4.49
CA TYR A 25 5.13 -3.64 -4.67
C TYR A 25 4.47 -3.43 -3.31
N TYR A 26 3.86 -2.25 -3.12
CA TYR A 26 3.09 -1.95 -1.92
C TYR A 26 1.61 -2.24 -2.18
N THR A 27 1.00 -3.17 -1.43
CA THR A 27 -0.44 -3.46 -1.57
C THR A 27 -1.13 -3.62 -0.21
N ASP A 28 -2.46 -3.59 -0.19
CA ASP A 28 -3.30 -3.62 1.02
C ASP A 28 -3.49 -5.03 1.63
N ASP A 29 -2.54 -5.94 1.43
CA ASP A 29 -2.60 -7.34 1.90
C ASP A 29 -3.80 -8.13 1.35
N TRP A 30 -4.23 -7.83 0.13
CA TRP A 30 -5.23 -8.67 -0.53
C TRP A 30 -4.54 -9.93 -1.01
N GLY A 31 -4.95 -11.10 -0.49
CA GLY A 31 -4.36 -12.40 -0.82
C GLY A 31 -4.46 -12.82 -2.30
N GLY A 32 -5.00 -11.98 -3.18
CA GLY A 32 -4.88 -12.10 -4.63
C GLY A 32 -3.47 -11.71 -5.13
N TYR A 33 -2.86 -10.67 -4.55
CA TYR A 33 -1.55 -10.18 -5.01
C TYR A 33 -0.41 -11.13 -4.68
N GLU A 34 -0.40 -11.71 -3.48
CA GLU A 34 0.62 -12.68 -3.06
C GLU A 34 0.70 -13.91 -4.00
N ARG A 35 -0.39 -14.23 -4.70
CA ARG A 35 -0.47 -15.38 -5.61
C ARG A 35 0.00 -15.09 -7.03
N VAL A 36 0.04 -13.81 -7.39
CA VAL A 36 0.22 -13.36 -8.77
C VAL A 36 1.57 -12.65 -8.91
N LEU A 37 2.04 -11.98 -7.86
CA LEU A 37 3.36 -11.38 -7.82
C LEU A 37 4.45 -12.47 -7.91
N PRO A 38 5.42 -12.33 -8.84
CA PRO A 38 6.51 -13.29 -8.97
C PRO A 38 7.40 -13.29 -7.72
N PRO A 39 8.05 -14.41 -7.38
CA PRO A 39 8.89 -14.50 -6.19
C PRO A 39 10.13 -13.58 -6.22
N GLU A 40 10.50 -13.04 -7.38
CA GLU A 40 11.61 -12.09 -7.49
C GLU A 40 11.25 -10.66 -7.06
N VAL A 41 9.97 -10.37 -6.80
CA VAL A 41 9.52 -9.05 -6.33
C VAL A 41 9.18 -9.07 -4.85
N GLU A 42 9.60 -8.04 -4.13
CA GLU A 42 9.29 -7.85 -2.73
C GLU A 42 7.88 -7.26 -2.59
N HIS A 43 6.98 -8.05 -2.03
CA HIS A 43 5.63 -7.61 -1.70
C HIS A 43 5.62 -7.04 -0.27
N ILE A 44 5.28 -5.76 -0.17
CA ILE A 44 5.21 -5.02 1.09
C ILE A 44 3.75 -4.68 1.37
N ILE A 45 3.27 -5.06 2.55
CA ILE A 45 1.92 -4.70 2.98
C ILE A 45 1.92 -3.24 3.42
N GLY A 46 1.29 -2.37 2.61
CA GLY A 46 1.26 -0.92 2.85
C GLY A 46 0.51 -0.52 4.12
N LYS A 47 -0.38 -1.39 4.62
CA LYS A 47 -1.23 -1.15 5.80
C LYS A 47 -0.43 -0.78 7.06
N ASP A 48 0.75 -1.36 7.23
CA ASP A 48 1.63 -1.05 8.37
C ASP A 48 2.21 0.37 8.30
N GLN A 49 2.41 0.89 7.08
CA GLN A 49 2.84 2.27 6.86
C GLN A 49 1.64 3.25 6.96
N THR A 50 0.45 2.81 6.55
CA THR A 50 -0.78 3.61 6.64
C THR A 50 -1.09 4.04 8.08
N GLN A 51 -0.98 3.13 9.06
CA GLN A 51 -1.26 3.50 10.46
C GLN A 51 -0.29 4.56 11.00
N GLN A 52 0.98 4.52 10.60
CA GLN A 52 1.97 5.51 11.02
C GLN A 52 1.70 6.90 10.41
N LEU A 53 1.33 6.92 9.13
CA LEU A 53 0.93 8.13 8.43
C LEU A 53 -0.34 8.73 9.03
N GLU A 54 -1.36 7.91 9.30
CA GLU A 54 -2.60 8.35 9.95
C GLU A 54 -2.35 8.92 11.36
N ARG A 55 -1.51 8.26 12.15
CA ARG A 55 -1.11 8.75 13.48
C ARG A 55 -0.42 10.11 13.38
N THR A 56 0.52 10.26 12.45
CA THR A 56 1.23 11.53 12.22
C THR A 56 0.26 12.64 11.82
N ASN A 57 -0.63 12.36 10.86
CA ASN A 57 -1.65 13.29 10.41
C ASN A 57 -2.58 13.73 11.56
N ARG A 58 -2.95 12.78 12.43
CA ARG A 58 -3.78 13.07 13.61
C ARG A 58 -3.06 13.98 14.61
N ILE A 59 -1.76 13.78 14.85
CA ILE A 59 -0.96 14.61 15.76
C ILE A 59 -0.86 16.04 15.21
N VAL A 60 -0.52 16.18 13.93
CA VAL A 60 -0.40 17.48 13.27
C VAL A 60 -1.72 18.27 13.37
N ARG A 61 -2.87 17.65 13.07
CA ARG A 61 -4.18 18.30 13.21
C ARG A 61 -4.48 18.74 14.64
N GLN A 62 -4.11 17.95 15.65
CA GLN A 62 -4.28 18.32 17.05
C GLN A 62 -3.38 19.49 17.46
N GLN A 63 -2.12 19.50 17.03
CA GLN A 63 -1.18 20.59 17.30
C GLN A 63 -1.67 21.90 16.66
N ILE A 64 -2.06 21.85 15.39
CA ILE A 64 -2.67 22.97 14.68
C ILE A 64 -3.92 23.45 15.42
N GLY A 65 -4.80 22.55 15.84
CA GLY A 65 -6.00 22.90 16.60
C GLY A 65 -5.70 23.55 17.96
N ARG A 66 -4.61 23.16 18.64
CA ARG A 66 -4.13 23.81 19.87
C ARG A 66 -3.58 25.21 19.60
N TRP A 67 -2.83 25.39 18.52
CA TRP A 67 -2.27 26.69 18.14
C TRP A 67 -3.37 27.70 17.78
N HIS A 68 -4.48 27.25 17.20
CA HIS A 68 -5.64 28.09 16.90
C HIS A 68 -6.53 28.40 18.11
N ARG A 69 -6.34 27.71 19.25
CA ARG A 69 -7.01 28.04 20.50
C ARG A 69 -6.13 29.03 21.26
N THR A 70 -6.24 30.30 20.89
CA THR A 70 -5.75 31.38 21.75
C THR A 70 -6.60 31.39 23.03
N PRO A 71 -6.01 31.41 24.24
CA PRO A 71 -6.78 31.73 25.44
C PRO A 71 -7.19 33.20 25.37
N GLU A 72 -8.46 33.47 25.62
CA GLU A 72 -8.99 34.82 25.87
C GLU A 72 -8.45 35.39 27.18
#